data_AF-A0A7W1AQS7-F1
#
_entry.id   AF-A0A7W1AQS7-F1
#
_cell.length_a   1.000
_cell.length_b   1.000
_cell.length_c   1.000
_cell.angle_alpha   90.00
_cell.angle_beta   90.00
_cell.angle_gamma   90.00
#
_symmetry.space_group_name_H-M   'P 1'
#
loop_
_entity.id
_entity.type
_entity.pdbx_description
1 polymer ?
#
loop_
_entity_poly.entity_id
_entity_poly.type
_entity_poly.pdbx_seq_one_letter_code
_entity_poly.pdbx_strand_id
1 'polypeptide(L)'
;MPSGAPEVRALRHALENEETIVTTGLILQELLQGFTGPRARKDIIDRFTALPLLTPDRHDHINAAELRNRCRRAGVQIGTIDVLLAQLCIRHELNLLTTNNDFLEAAAHCPLRVWSQSR
;
A
#
# COMPACT_ATOMS: atom_id res chain seq x y z
N MET A 1 -13.65 -7.30 5.85
CA MET A 1 -12.95 -8.24 4.94
C MET A 1 -13.23 -9.66 5.41
N PRO A 2 -13.74 -10.57 4.56
CA PRO A 2 -13.80 -11.98 4.92
C PRO A 2 -12.37 -12.48 5.15
N SER A 3 -12.14 -13.19 6.25
CA SER A 3 -10.83 -13.71 6.67
C SER A 3 -10.18 -14.70 5.68
N GLY A 4 -10.91 -15.09 4.63
CA GLY A 4 -10.47 -16.00 3.58
C GLY A 4 -10.05 -15.35 2.26
N ALA A 5 -9.88 -14.03 2.19
CA ALA A 5 -9.31 -13.41 0.98
C ALA A 5 -7.83 -13.83 0.81
N PRO A 6 -7.35 -14.13 -0.42
CA PRO A 6 -5.95 -14.47 -0.69
C PRO A 6 -4.94 -13.48 -0.10
N GLU A 7 -5.24 -12.19 -0.14
CA GLU A 7 -4.40 -11.11 0.35
C GLU A 7 -4.28 -11.16 1.88
N VAL A 8 -5.37 -11.51 2.57
CA VAL A 8 -5.36 -11.68 4.04
C VAL A 8 -4.50 -12.88 4.43
N ARG A 9 -4.54 -13.97 3.65
CA ARG A 9 -3.67 -15.13 3.87
C ARG A 9 -2.21 -14.80 3.59
N ALA A 10 -1.93 -14.05 2.52
CA ALA A 10 -0.59 -13.60 2.18
C ALA A 10 0.01 -12.70 3.27
N LEU A 11 -0.78 -11.73 3.77
CA LEU A 11 -0.34 -10.87 4.86
C LEU A 11 -0.06 -11.68 6.13
N ARG A 12 -0.93 -12.63 6.48
CA ARG A 12 -0.71 -13.53 7.62
C ARG A 12 0.60 -14.32 7.46
N HIS A 13 0.81 -14.91 6.29
CA HIS A 13 2.03 -15.65 6.00
C HIS A 13 3.28 -14.78 6.14
N ALA A 14 3.27 -13.57 5.58
CA ALA A 14 4.37 -12.63 5.69
C ALA A 14 4.67 -12.24 7.14
N LEU A 15 3.63 -12.03 7.96
CA LEU A 15 3.76 -11.74 9.39
C LEU A 15 4.32 -12.93 10.18
N GLU A 16 3.91 -14.15 9.85
CA GLU A 16 4.33 -15.39 10.53
C GLU A 16 5.74 -15.84 10.15
N ASN A 17 6.23 -15.49 8.95
CA ASN A 17 7.54 -15.87 8.43
C ASN A 17 8.59 -14.76 8.54
N GLU A 18 8.30 -13.70 9.30
CA GLU A 18 9.22 -12.56 9.52
C GLU A 18 9.67 -11.91 8.20
N GLU A 19 8.80 -11.91 7.18
CA GLU A 19 9.06 -11.16 5.95
C GLU A 19 9.11 -9.66 6.27
N THR A 20 9.91 -8.92 5.50
CA THR A 20 9.99 -7.46 5.68
C THR A 20 8.69 -6.82 5.19
N ILE A 21 7.83 -6.44 6.13
CA ILE A 21 6.61 -5.68 5.88
C ILE A 21 6.87 -4.22 6.23
N VAL A 22 6.62 -3.33 5.29
CA VAL A 22 6.75 -1.88 5.49
C VAL A 22 5.40 -1.20 5.39
N THR A 23 5.26 -0.05 6.04
CA THR A 23 4.05 0.76 6.00
C THR A 23 4.39 2.24 5.81
N THR A 24 3.38 3.10 5.73
CA THR A 24 3.53 4.55 5.63
C THR A 24 2.57 5.24 6.60
N GLY A 25 2.83 6.51 6.88
CA GLY A 25 1.93 7.30 7.72
C GLY A 25 0.50 7.39 7.18
N LEU A 26 0.32 7.29 5.85
CA LEU A 26 -0.99 7.34 5.21
C LEU A 26 -1.81 6.08 5.48
N ILE A 27 -1.20 4.90 5.37
CA ILE A 27 -1.87 3.62 5.70
C ILE A 27 -2.25 3.59 7.19
N LEU A 28 -1.33 4.01 8.07
CA LEU A 28 -1.63 4.09 9.50
C LEU A 28 -2.78 5.07 9.79
N GLN A 29 -2.78 6.22 9.13
CA GLN A 29 -3.85 7.22 9.27
C GLN A 29 -5.21 6.66 8.83
N GLU A 30 -5.29 6.00 7.67
CA GLU A 30 -6.53 5.39 7.17
C GLU A 30 -7.07 4.33 8.14
N LEU A 31 -6.19 3.50 8.71
CA LEU A 31 -6.58 2.52 9.72
C LEU A 31 -7.11 3.19 10.99
N LEU A 32 -6.43 4.23 11.49
CA LEU A 32 -6.90 4.95 12.67
C LEU A 32 -8.23 5.69 12.44
N GLN A 33 -8.53 6.08 11.21
CA GLN A 33 -9.78 6.70 10.81
C GLN A 33 -10.91 5.68 10.57
N GLY A 34 -10.56 4.46 10.13
CA GLY A 34 -11.53 3.40 9.81
C GLY A 34 -12.01 2.59 11.03
N PHE A 35 -11.27 2.57 12.13
CA PHE A 35 -11.62 1.84 13.35
C PHE A 35 -12.09 2.78 14.46
N THR A 36 -13.16 2.41 15.16
CA THR A 36 -13.74 3.19 16.26
C THR A 36 -13.38 2.61 17.62
N GLY A 37 -13.18 3.50 18.61
CA GLY A 37 -12.98 3.14 20.01
C GLY A 37 -11.51 3.16 20.48
N PRO A 38 -11.28 3.49 21.77
CA PRO A 38 -9.93 3.71 22.31
C PRO A 38 -9.06 2.45 22.31
N ARG A 39 -9.66 1.26 22.49
CA ARG A 39 -8.94 -0.02 22.45
C ARG A 39 -8.40 -0.33 21.06
N ALA A 40 -9.23 -0.25 20.03
CA ALA A 40 -8.80 -0.50 18.65
C ALA A 40 -7.69 0.47 18.23
N ARG A 41 -7.83 1.75 18.59
CA ARG A 41 -6.80 2.77 18.36
C ARG A 41 -5.46 2.40 19.00
N LYS A 42 -5.47 1.99 20.26
CA LYS A 42 -4.26 1.57 20.97
C LYS A 42 -3.63 0.34 20.31
N ASP A 43 -4.43 -0.70 20.05
CA ASP A 43 -3.95 -1.94 19.45
C ASP A 43 -3.32 -1.71 18.06
N ILE A 44 -3.88 -0.79 17.26
CA ILE A 44 -3.30 -0.41 15.96
C ILE A 44 -1.94 0.26 16.13
N ILE A 45 -1.83 1.27 17.00
CA ILE A 45 -0.58 1.99 17.25
C ILE A 45 0.51 1.04 17.75
N ASP A 46 0.18 0.20 18.74
CA ASP A 46 1.12 -0.73 19.35
C ASP A 46 1.65 -1.74 18.29
N ARG A 47 0.77 -2.27 17.43
CA ARG A 47 1.17 -3.23 16.38
C ARG A 47 1.98 -2.59 15.25
N PHE A 48 1.65 -1.35 14.87
CA PHE A 48 2.37 -0.65 13.79
C PHE A 48 3.73 -0.12 14.22
N THR A 49 3.99 0.00 15.53
CA THR A 49 5.31 0.39 16.06
C THR A 49 6.42 -0.60 15.66
N ALA A 50 6.08 -1.87 15.40
CA ALA A 50 7.02 -2.90 14.97
C ALA A 50 7.37 -2.83 13.47
N LEU A 51 6.62 -2.09 12.65
CA LEU A 51 6.81 -2.04 11.20
C LEU A 51 7.67 -0.82 10.82
N PRO A 52 8.67 -0.98 9.92
CA PRO A 52 9.34 0.15 9.31
C PRO A 52 8.35 1.10 8.63
N LEU A 53 8.48 2.39 8.94
CA LEU A 53 7.63 3.46 8.41
C LEU A 53 8.37 4.22 7.30
N LEU A 54 7.89 4.09 6.07
CA LEU A 54 8.33 4.92 4.96
C LEU A 54 7.65 6.29 5.04
N THR A 55 8.48 7.34 5.00
CA THR A 55 8.01 8.72 4.96
C THR A 55 8.29 9.28 3.57
N PRO A 56 7.26 9.67 2.80
CA PRO A 56 7.46 10.28 1.49
C PRO A 56 8.19 11.61 1.64
N ASP A 57 9.16 11.84 0.76
CA ASP A 57 9.82 13.12 0.62
C ASP A 57 9.26 13.93 -0.57
N ARG A 58 9.84 15.10 -0.80
CA ARG A 58 9.42 16.00 -1.89
C ARG A 58 9.45 15.31 -3.26
N HIS A 59 10.47 14.50 -3.54
CA HIS A 59 10.61 13.84 -4.83
C HIS A 59 9.54 12.75 -5.00
N ASP A 60 9.16 12.07 -3.93
CA ASP A 60 8.07 11.10 -3.99
C ASP A 60 6.76 11.77 -4.41
N HIS A 61 6.46 12.96 -3.88
CA HIS A 61 5.28 13.71 -4.27
C HIS A 61 5.31 14.18 -5.73
N ILE A 62 6.47 14.65 -6.21
CA ILE A 62 6.64 15.06 -7.61
C ILE A 62 6.47 13.86 -8.54
N ASN A 63 7.17 12.76 -8.26
CA ASN A 63 7.12 11.55 -9.08
C ASN A 63 5.73 10.89 -9.07
N ALA A 64 5.03 10.93 -7.93
CA ALA A 64 3.65 10.47 -7.82
C ALA A 64 2.70 11.29 -8.71
N ALA A 65 2.86 12.62 -8.77
CA ALA A 65 2.09 13.46 -9.66
C ALA A 65 2.33 13.14 -11.15
N GLU A 66 3.59 12.89 -11.53
CA GLU A 66 3.94 12.47 -12.88
C GLU A 66 3.36 11.09 -13.21
N LEU A 67 3.46 10.14 -12.28
CA LEU A 67 2.88 8.80 -12.41
C LEU A 67 1.37 8.89 -12.63
N ARG A 68 0.66 9.69 -11.85
CA ARG A 68 -0.78 9.93 -12.03
C ARG A 68 -1.11 10.51 -13.39
N ASN A 69 -0.31 11.46 -13.87
CA ASN A 69 -0.48 12.04 -15.20
C ASN A 69 -0.23 11.04 -16.33
N ARG A 70 0.66 10.05 -16.13
CA ARG A 70 0.85 8.94 -17.08
C ARG A 70 -0.37 8.01 -17.10
N CYS A 71 -0.83 7.54 -15.93
CA CYS A 71 -2.02 6.69 -15.84
C CYS A 71 -3.26 7.36 -16.45
N ARG A 72 -3.50 8.64 -16.13
CA ARG A 72 -4.63 9.40 -16.67
C ARG A 72 -4.58 9.51 -18.21
N ARG A 73 -3.41 9.73 -18.80
CA ARG A 73 -3.25 9.78 -20.27
C ARG A 73 -3.53 8.43 -20.93
N ALA A 74 -3.35 7.33 -20.20
CA ALA A 74 -3.70 5.99 -20.64
C ALA A 74 -5.16 5.59 -20.35
N GLY A 75 -5.98 6.51 -19.80
CA GLY A 75 -7.37 6.23 -19.43
C GLY A 75 -7.55 5.52 -18.08
N VAL A 76 -6.48 5.33 -17.30
CA VAL A 76 -6.53 4.69 -15.98
C VAL A 76 -6.71 5.73 -14.88
N GLN A 77 -7.72 5.52 -14.04
CA GLN A 77 -7.99 6.35 -12.88
C GLN A 77 -7.33 5.75 -11.64
N ILE A 78 -6.50 6.52 -10.96
CA ILE A 78 -5.89 6.14 -9.68
C ILE A 78 -5.89 7.35 -8.73
N GLY A 79 -6.20 7.10 -7.45
CA GLY A 79 -6.28 8.12 -6.41
C GLY A 79 -4.95 8.81 -6.14
N THR A 80 -5.00 10.03 -5.60
CA THR A 80 -3.77 10.80 -5.25
C THR A 80 -2.95 10.11 -4.16
N ILE A 81 -3.62 9.48 -3.17
CA ILE A 81 -2.93 8.72 -2.12
C ILE A 81 -2.38 7.42 -2.69
N ASP A 82 -3.20 6.68 -3.46
CA ASP A 82 -2.79 5.42 -4.09
C ASP A 82 -1.55 5.60 -4.96
N VAL A 83 -1.49 6.65 -5.78
CA VAL A 83 -0.36 6.88 -6.66
C VAL A 83 0.92 7.24 -5.89
N LEU A 84 0.79 7.83 -4.70
CA LEU A 84 1.92 8.08 -3.80
C LEU A 84 2.41 6.78 -3.15
N LEU A 85 1.49 5.89 -2.74
CA LEU A 85 1.84 4.55 -2.26
C LEU A 85 2.54 3.74 -3.37
N ALA A 86 2.00 3.76 -4.59
CA ALA A 86 2.62 3.13 -5.75
C ALA A 86 4.02 3.68 -6.02
N GLN A 87 4.20 5.00 -5.93
CA GLN A 87 5.50 5.62 -6.12
C GLN A 87 6.52 5.22 -5.05
N LEU A 88 6.10 5.09 -3.79
CA LEU A 88 6.96 4.57 -2.72
C LEU A 88 7.35 3.11 -2.99
N CYS A 89 6.41 2.28 -3.44
CA CYS A 89 6.72 0.90 -3.83
C CYS A 89 7.71 0.83 -4.99
N ILE A 90 7.57 1.69 -5.99
CA ILE A 90 8.50 1.76 -7.13
C ILE A 90 9.90 2.18 -6.65
N ARG A 91 10.01 3.27 -5.88
CA ARG A 91 11.29 3.80 -5.39
C ARG A 91 12.06 2.80 -4.54
N HIS A 92 11.36 2.07 -3.68
CA HIS A 92 11.96 1.14 -2.73
C HIS A 92 11.97 -0.31 -3.22
N GLU A 93 11.60 -0.55 -4.46
CA GLU A 93 11.53 -1.89 -5.05
C GLU A 93 10.71 -2.87 -4.19
N LEU A 94 9.51 -2.44 -3.80
CA LEU A 94 8.59 -3.23 -2.97
C LEU A 94 7.47 -3.84 -3.82
N ASN A 95 6.98 -5.00 -3.38
CA ASN A 95 5.76 -5.61 -3.90
C ASN A 95 4.55 -5.09 -3.10
N LEU A 96 3.58 -4.49 -3.77
CA LEU A 96 2.36 -3.98 -3.15
C LEU A 96 1.34 -5.11 -2.95
N LEU A 97 0.99 -5.41 -1.70
CA LEU A 97 -0.15 -6.26 -1.37
C LEU A 97 -1.41 -5.40 -1.21
N THR A 98 -2.42 -5.62 -2.05
CA THR A 98 -3.63 -4.80 -2.07
C THR A 98 -4.84 -5.57 -2.58
N THR A 99 -6.03 -5.17 -2.13
CA THR A 99 -7.32 -5.63 -2.70
C THR A 99 -7.92 -4.59 -3.65
N ASN A 100 -7.23 -3.47 -3.91
CA ASN A 100 -7.70 -2.42 -4.81
C ASN A 100 -7.19 -2.68 -6.24
N ASN A 101 -8.13 -2.93 -7.17
CA ASN A 101 -7.83 -3.23 -8.57
C ASN A 101 -7.23 -2.05 -9.33
N ASP A 102 -7.39 -0.80 -8.88
CA ASP A 102 -6.82 0.38 -9.53
C ASP A 102 -5.28 0.27 -9.62
N PHE A 103 -4.65 -0.40 -8.66
CA PHE A 103 -3.21 -0.66 -8.70
C PHE A 103 -2.81 -1.67 -9.78
N LEU A 104 -3.66 -2.66 -10.07
CA LEU A 104 -3.43 -3.63 -11.15
C LEU A 104 -3.52 -2.93 -12.51
N GLU A 105 -4.51 -2.06 -12.68
CA GLU A 105 -4.62 -1.24 -13.88
C GLU A 105 -3.43 -0.29 -14.03
N ALA A 106 -3.01 0.37 -12.94
CA ALA A 106 -1.85 1.26 -12.96
C ALA A 106 -0.53 0.52 -13.26
N ALA A 107 -0.36 -0.71 -12.78
CA ALA A 107 0.83 -1.53 -13.01
C ALA A 107 1.04 -1.88 -14.49
N ALA A 108 -0.01 -1.83 -15.33
CA ALA A 108 0.14 -1.98 -16.78
C ALA A 108 0.87 -0.78 -17.44
N HIS A 109 1.00 0.35 -16.74
CA HIS A 109 1.52 1.61 -17.26
C HIS A 109 2.73 2.15 -16.48
N CYS A 110 3.24 1.41 -15.50
CA CYS A 110 4.38 1.81 -14.68
C CYS A 110 5.08 0.58 -14.07
N PRO A 111 6.31 0.70 -13.54
CA PRO A 111 7.05 -0.44 -12.98
C PRO A 111 6.56 -0.89 -11.60
N LEU A 112 5.31 -0.58 -11.23
CA LEU A 112 4.73 -1.03 -9.96
C LEU A 112 4.58 -2.56 -9.97
N ARG A 113 5.13 -3.22 -8.95
CA ARG A 113 4.89 -4.64 -8.72
C ARG A 113 3.73 -4.79 -7.74
N VAL A 114 2.69 -5.47 -8.19
CA VAL A 114 1.54 -5.82 -7.36
C VAL A 114 1.62 -7.31 -7.05
N TRP A 115 1.43 -7.67 -5.79
CA TRP A 115 1.37 -9.07 -5.38
C TRP A 115 0.19 -9.75 -6.08
N SER A 116 0.43 -10.95 -6.59
CA SER A 116 -0.60 -11.83 -7.11
C SER A 116 -0.38 -13.23 -6.54
N GLN A 117 -1.45 -13.94 -6.23
CA GLN A 117 -1.34 -15.34 -5.87
C GLN A 117 -0.71 -16.11 -7.05
N SER A 118 0.51 -16.61 -6.87
CA SER A 118 1.09 -17.56 -7.81
C SER A 118 0.16 -18.76 -7.94
N ARG A 119 -0.17 -19.14 -9.18
CA ARG A 119 -0.98 -20.33 -9.45
C ARG A 119 -0.28 -21.60 -9.00
#